data_AF-A0A4D4M4H5-F1
#
_entry.id   AF-A0A4D4M4H5-F1
#
_cell.length_a   1.000
_cell.length_b   1.000
_cell.length_c   1.000
_cell.angle_alpha   90.00
_cell.angle_beta   90.00
_cell.angle_gamma   90.00
#
_symmetry.space_group_name_H-M   'P 1'
#
loop_
_entity.id
_entity.type
_entity.pdbx_description
1 polymer ?
#
loop_
_entity_poly.entity_id
_entity_poly.type
_entity_poly.pdbx_seq_one_letter_code
_entity_poly.pdbx_strand_id
1 'polypeptide(L)'
;MHRETILRTGAERPLVVGDRLDTDIEGAFNGEVDSLLVLTGVTDGAQLLAAPPRHRPTYVDADLRGLLTGQPEVVEAGDGFRCGGWTATAGSERLELAGEGEAMDGLRALCAAAWTAAGEGSCELDGGKALARLGL
;
A
#
# COMPACT_ATOMS: atom_id res chain seq x y z
N MET A 1 -14.77 5.39 15.66
CA MET A 1 -14.37 4.29 16.56
C MET A 1 -12.88 4.33 16.90
N HIS A 2 -11.97 4.41 15.92
CA HIS A 2 -10.51 4.43 16.16
C HIS A 2 -10.00 5.60 17.02
N ARG A 3 -10.42 6.84 16.73
CA ARG A 3 -10.03 8.03 17.51
C ARG A 3 -10.36 7.92 19.00
N GLU A 4 -11.53 7.38 19.33
CA GLU A 4 -11.95 7.18 20.72
C GLU A 4 -11.06 6.16 21.44
N THR A 5 -10.66 5.07 20.78
CA THR A 5 -9.74 4.07 21.35
C THR A 5 -8.37 4.67 21.65
N ILE A 6 -7.84 5.51 20.76
CA ILE A 6 -6.55 6.19 20.96
C ILE A 6 -6.61 7.09 22.20
N LEU A 7 -7.65 7.93 22.30
CA LEU A 7 -7.86 8.81 23.45
C LEU A 7 -8.01 8.03 24.76
N ARG A 8 -8.74 6.90 24.74
CA ARG A 8 -8.95 6.07 25.93
C ARG A 8 -7.72 5.31 26.39
N THR A 9 -6.81 4.96 25.49
CA THR A 9 -5.60 4.19 25.81
C THR A 9 -4.41 5.08 26.11
N GLY A 10 -4.42 6.34 25.69
CA GLY A 10 -3.26 7.23 25.79
C GLY A 10 -2.11 6.82 24.87
N ALA A 11 -2.41 6.10 23.77
CA ALA A 11 -1.38 5.65 22.84
C ALA A 11 -0.73 6.83 22.10
N GLU A 12 0.59 6.92 22.13
CA GLU A 12 1.35 8.01 21.50
C GLU A 12 1.64 7.78 20.02
N ARG A 13 1.84 6.52 19.62
CA ARG A 13 2.13 6.10 18.24
C ARG A 13 1.36 4.83 17.87
N PRO A 14 0.02 4.90 17.83
CA PRO A 14 -0.81 3.75 17.48
C PRO A 14 -0.61 3.37 16.00
N LEU A 15 -0.74 2.08 15.71
CA LEU A 15 -0.81 1.53 14.36
C LEU A 15 -2.17 0.85 14.21
N VAL A 16 -2.98 1.30 13.26
CA VAL A 16 -4.23 0.62 12.91
C VAL A 16 -3.90 -0.53 11.96
N VAL A 17 -4.44 -1.72 12.21
CA VAL A 17 -4.21 -2.89 11.36
C VAL A 17 -5.57 -3.42 10.89
N GLY A 18 -5.71 -3.66 9.59
CA GLY A 18 -6.96 -4.15 9.01
C GLY A 18 -6.82 -4.59 7.56
N ASP A 19 -7.91 -5.07 6.98
CA ASP A 19 -7.97 -5.65 5.63
C ASP A 19 -8.89 -4.86 4.70
N ARG A 20 -9.49 -3.77 5.18
CA ARG A 20 -10.44 -2.93 4.43
C ARG A 20 -10.01 -1.48 4.31
N LEU A 21 -9.99 -0.99 3.07
CA LEU A 21 -9.70 0.41 2.77
C LEU A 21 -10.72 1.39 3.35
N ASP A 22 -12.01 1.07 3.20
CA ASP A 22 -13.14 1.95 3.52
C ASP A 22 -13.50 2.02 5.01
N THR A 23 -12.89 1.17 5.83
CA THR A 23 -13.12 1.15 7.29
C THR A 23 -11.84 1.34 8.07
N ASP A 24 -10.86 0.45 7.89
CA ASP A 24 -9.68 0.42 8.74
C ASP A 24 -8.70 1.52 8.31
N ILE A 25 -8.40 1.57 7.02
CA ILE A 25 -7.44 2.55 6.47
C ILE A 25 -8.04 3.97 6.49
N GLU A 26 -9.29 4.13 6.06
CA GLU A 26 -10.00 5.42 6.19
C GLU A 26 -10.12 5.85 7.66
N GLY A 27 -10.34 4.89 8.56
CA GLY A 27 -10.38 5.12 10.00
C GLY A 27 -9.05 5.62 10.57
N ALA A 28 -7.93 5.08 10.08
CA ALA A 28 -6.58 5.50 10.43
C ALA A 28 -6.26 6.90 9.87
N PHE A 29 -6.59 7.14 8.60
CA PHE A 29 -6.43 8.44 7.95
C PHE A 29 -7.18 9.55 8.70
N ASN A 30 -8.46 9.33 9.01
CA ASN A 30 -9.27 10.28 9.79
C ASN A 30 -8.79 10.44 11.24
N GLY A 31 -8.05 9.45 11.75
CA GLY A 31 -7.41 9.48 13.05
C GLY A 31 -6.02 10.15 13.05
N GLU A 32 -5.48 10.49 11.87
CA GLU A 32 -4.10 10.97 11.67
C GLU A 32 -3.06 10.01 12.26
N VAL A 33 -3.26 8.71 12.07
CA VAL A 33 -2.37 7.65 12.58
C VAL A 33 -1.94 6.69 11.48
N ASP A 34 -0.81 6.03 11.71
CA ASP A 34 -0.28 5.04 10.77
C ASP A 34 -1.23 3.84 10.64
N SER A 35 -1.22 3.23 9.46
CA SER A 35 -1.98 2.01 9.17
C SER A 35 -1.16 0.95 8.47
N LEU A 36 -1.48 -0.31 8.76
CA LEU A 36 -1.02 -1.50 8.06
C LEU A 36 -2.22 -2.19 7.42
N LEU A 37 -2.25 -2.25 6.09
CA LEU A 37 -3.16 -3.11 5.35
C LEU A 37 -2.59 -4.53 5.27
N VAL A 38 -3.38 -5.54 5.65
CA VAL A 38 -3.06 -6.95 5.43
C VAL A 38 -3.95 -7.56 4.35
N LEU A 39 -3.37 -8.38 3.46
CA LEU A 39 -4.08 -8.98 2.32
C LEU A 39 -4.73 -10.33 2.64
N THR A 40 -5.16 -10.54 3.89
CA THR A 40 -5.82 -11.77 4.33
C THR A 40 -7.34 -11.77 4.17
N GLY A 41 -7.91 -10.66 3.71
CA GLY A 41 -9.36 -10.44 3.75
C GLY A 41 -9.92 -9.77 2.51
N VAL A 42 -10.57 -8.62 2.66
CA VAL A 42 -11.42 -8.03 1.62
C VAL A 42 -10.64 -7.33 0.51
N THR A 43 -9.63 -6.55 0.85
CA THR A 43 -8.93 -5.70 -0.13
C THR A 43 -7.94 -6.52 -0.96
N ASP A 44 -8.05 -6.47 -2.28
CA ASP A 44 -7.08 -7.04 -3.21
C ASP A 44 -6.06 -6.00 -3.72
N GLY A 45 -5.05 -6.49 -4.46
CA GLY A 45 -4.00 -5.63 -5.01
C GLY A 45 -4.53 -4.57 -5.99
N ALA A 46 -5.54 -4.89 -6.80
CA ALA A 46 -6.08 -3.94 -7.79
C ALA A 46 -6.81 -2.78 -7.08
N GLN A 47 -7.61 -3.10 -6.06
CA GLN A 47 -8.27 -2.11 -5.22
C GLN A 47 -7.25 -1.20 -4.51
N LEU A 48 -6.17 -1.78 -3.99
CA LEU A 48 -5.10 -1.02 -3.33
C LEU A 48 -4.39 -0.06 -4.29
N LEU A 49 -4.06 -0.50 -5.51
CA LEU A 49 -3.41 0.37 -6.51
C LEU A 49 -4.32 1.53 -6.93
N ALA A 50 -5.63 1.32 -6.98
CA ALA A 50 -6.62 2.35 -7.31
C ALA A 50 -7.01 3.27 -6.12
N ALA A 51 -6.45 3.04 -4.93
CA ALA A 51 -6.86 3.73 -3.71
C ALA A 51 -6.67 5.27 -3.79
N PRO A 52 -7.73 6.06 -3.52
CA PRO A 52 -7.61 7.51 -3.37
C PRO A 52 -6.82 7.85 -2.08
N PRO A 53 -6.33 9.09 -1.91
CA PRO A 53 -5.45 9.45 -0.78
C PRO A 53 -5.91 9.00 0.60
N ARG A 54 -7.21 9.16 0.92
CA ARG A 54 -7.80 8.75 2.21
C ARG A 54 -7.81 7.24 2.49
N HIS A 55 -7.49 6.43 1.48
CA HIS A 55 -7.48 4.97 1.51
C HIS A 55 -6.09 4.39 1.28
N ARG A 56 -5.04 5.21 1.25
CA ARG A 56 -3.66 4.75 1.06
C ARG A 56 -3.06 4.37 2.42
N PRO A 57 -2.78 3.09 2.70
CA PRO A 57 -2.18 2.69 3.96
C PRO A 57 -0.72 3.13 4.06
N THR A 58 -0.20 3.28 5.28
CA THR A 58 1.23 3.57 5.52
C THR A 58 2.10 2.36 5.17
N TYR A 59 1.62 1.17 5.53
CA TYR A 59 2.31 -0.10 5.37
C TYR A 59 1.39 -1.13 4.71
N VAL A 60 1.97 -2.06 3.97
CA VAL A 60 1.23 -3.16 3.32
C VAL A 60 1.96 -4.47 3.55
N ASP A 61 1.27 -5.52 3.97
CA ASP A 61 1.85 -6.84 4.10
C ASP A 61 0.86 -7.96 3.74
N ALA A 62 1.36 -9.18 3.58
CA ALA A 62 0.53 -10.34 3.28
C ALA A 62 -0.42 -10.64 4.46
N ASP A 63 0.11 -10.57 5.69
CA ASP A 63 -0.60 -10.88 6.92
C ASP A 63 0.10 -10.31 8.17
N LEU A 64 -0.44 -10.65 9.36
CA LEU A 64 0.04 -10.13 10.64
C LEU A 64 1.50 -10.50 10.98
N ARG A 65 2.12 -11.47 10.31
CA ARG A 65 3.55 -11.77 10.49
C ARG A 65 4.43 -10.58 10.09
N GLY A 66 3.94 -9.71 9.22
CA GLY A 66 4.61 -8.46 8.84
C GLY A 66 4.88 -7.52 10.02
N LEU A 67 4.13 -7.62 11.12
CA LEU A 67 4.38 -6.85 12.34
C LEU A 67 5.73 -7.17 13.01
N LEU A 68 6.36 -8.29 12.65
CA LEU A 68 7.60 -8.77 13.26
C LEU A 68 8.86 -8.28 12.53
N THR A 69 8.71 -7.60 11.40
CA THR A 69 9.82 -7.19 10.53
C THR A 69 9.62 -5.79 9.99
N GLY A 70 10.70 -5.03 9.85
CA GLY A 70 10.64 -3.75 9.14
C GLY A 70 10.41 -3.95 7.64
N GLN A 71 9.59 -3.09 7.03
CA GLN A 71 9.42 -3.09 5.57
C GLN A 71 10.60 -2.37 4.92
N PRO A 72 11.14 -2.90 3.80
CA PRO A 72 12.17 -2.19 3.05
C PRO A 72 11.61 -0.86 2.52
N GLU A 73 12.47 0.16 2.50
CA GLU A 73 12.10 1.48 2.01
C GLU A 73 11.78 1.43 0.51
N VAL A 74 10.73 2.16 0.12
CA VAL A 74 10.43 2.44 -1.29
C VAL A 74 11.15 3.73 -1.67
N VAL A 75 12.02 3.67 -2.67
CA VAL A 75 12.82 4.82 -3.10
C VAL A 75 12.57 5.15 -4.56
N GLU A 76 12.66 6.43 -4.92
CA GLU A 76 12.64 6.85 -6.32
C GLU A 76 13.85 6.27 -7.08
N ALA A 77 13.60 5.79 -8.30
CA ALA A 77 14.59 5.17 -9.16
C ALA A 77 14.31 5.50 -10.63
N GLY A 78 14.91 6.59 -11.12
CA GLY A 78 14.67 7.05 -12.49
C GLY A 78 13.27 7.62 -12.66
N ASP A 79 12.49 7.02 -13.55
CA ASP A 79 11.07 7.32 -13.81
C ASP A 79 10.11 6.47 -12.97
N GLY A 80 10.63 5.67 -12.04
CA GLY A 80 9.85 4.74 -11.22
C GLY A 80 10.23 4.71 -9.75
N PHE A 81 9.73 3.68 -9.08
CA PHE A 81 9.92 3.43 -7.66
C PHE A 81 10.48 2.03 -7.45
N ARG A 82 11.50 1.91 -6.61
CA ARG A 82 12.17 0.66 -6.30
C ARG A 82 11.94 0.26 -4.86
N CYS A 83 11.62 -1.01 -4.65
CA CYS A 83 11.55 -1.64 -3.35
C CYS A 83 12.11 -3.06 -3.47
N GLY A 84 13.04 -3.44 -2.59
CA GLY A 84 13.79 -4.69 -2.74
C GLY A 84 14.46 -4.78 -4.12
N GLY A 85 14.26 -5.92 -4.80
CA GLY A 85 14.72 -6.18 -6.17
C GLY A 85 13.75 -5.78 -7.28
N TRP A 86 12.63 -5.13 -6.95
CA TRP A 86 11.60 -4.72 -7.88
C TRP A 86 11.65 -3.21 -8.17
N THR A 87 11.38 -2.85 -9.43
CA THR A 87 11.14 -1.46 -9.86
C THR A 87 9.81 -1.38 -10.60
N ALA A 88 8.95 -0.46 -10.18
CA ALA A 88 7.67 -0.18 -10.81
C ALA A 88 7.66 1.21 -11.46
N THR A 89 7.04 1.33 -12.63
CA THR A 89 6.89 2.59 -13.36
C THR A 89 5.44 2.79 -13.79
N ALA A 90 5.01 4.06 -13.84
CA ALA A 90 3.72 4.43 -14.41
C ALA A 90 3.89 4.75 -15.90
N GLY A 91 3.44 3.84 -16.76
CA GLY A 91 3.38 4.06 -18.20
C GLY A 91 2.19 4.94 -18.61
N SER A 92 1.99 5.11 -19.91
CA SER A 92 0.87 5.92 -20.44
C SER A 92 -0.51 5.30 -20.21
N GLU A 93 -0.61 3.97 -20.16
CA GLU A 93 -1.89 3.24 -20.05
C GLU A 93 -1.89 2.20 -18.93
N ARG A 94 -0.72 1.79 -18.44
CA ARG A 94 -0.58 0.69 -17.50
C ARG A 94 0.60 0.89 -16.56
N LEU A 95 0.57 0.20 -15.43
CA LEU A 95 1.72 0.04 -14.56
C LEU A 95 2.65 -1.05 -15.12
N GLU A 96 3.95 -0.80 -15.05
CA GLU A 96 4.96 -1.78 -15.42
C GLU A 96 5.77 -2.17 -14.19
N LEU A 97 6.22 -3.42 -14.19
CA LEU A 97 7.02 -3.98 -13.10
C LEU A 97 8.17 -4.79 -13.69
N ALA A 98 9.37 -4.50 -13.25
CA ALA A 98 10.61 -5.16 -13.63
C ALA A 98 11.41 -5.58 -12.40
N GLY A 99 12.25 -6.61 -12.56
CA GLY A 99 13.02 -7.21 -11.47
C GLY A 99 12.44 -8.53 -10.96
N GLU A 100 12.88 -8.89 -9.76
CA GLU A 100 12.51 -10.11 -9.03
C GLU A 100 12.76 -9.92 -7.52
N GLY A 101 12.17 -10.78 -6.69
CA GLY A 101 12.29 -10.73 -5.23
C GLY A 101 10.97 -11.02 -4.54
N GLU A 102 10.86 -10.63 -3.27
CA GLU A 102 9.65 -10.80 -2.47
C GLU A 102 8.46 -10.10 -3.12
N ALA A 103 7.31 -10.78 -3.20
CA ALA A 103 6.13 -10.27 -3.87
C ALA A 103 5.63 -8.95 -3.26
N MET A 104 5.71 -8.83 -1.94
CA MET A 104 5.23 -7.66 -1.21
C MET A 104 6.08 -6.40 -1.49
N ASP A 105 7.37 -6.57 -1.77
CA ASP A 105 8.24 -5.45 -2.18
C ASP A 105 7.80 -4.92 -3.55
N GLY A 106 7.47 -5.82 -4.48
CA GLY A 106 6.93 -5.44 -5.78
C GLY A 106 5.57 -4.72 -5.67
N LEU A 107 4.70 -5.15 -4.75
CA LEU A 107 3.42 -4.47 -4.50
C LEU A 107 3.64 -3.06 -3.93
N ARG A 108 4.57 -2.90 -2.98
CA ARG A 108 4.92 -1.58 -2.42
C ARG A 108 5.47 -0.63 -3.48
N ALA A 109 6.33 -1.13 -4.38
CA ALA A 109 6.81 -0.37 -5.52
C ALA A 109 5.66 0.04 -6.46
N LEU A 110 4.73 -0.86 -6.77
CA LEU A 110 3.56 -0.56 -7.59
C LEU A 110 2.65 0.48 -6.95
N CYS A 111 2.41 0.41 -5.64
CA CYS A 111 1.63 1.41 -4.91
C CYS A 111 2.25 2.80 -5.07
N ALA A 112 3.56 2.92 -4.88
CA ALA A 112 4.25 4.21 -5.04
C ALA A 112 4.15 4.76 -6.47
N ALA A 113 4.31 3.91 -7.49
CA ALA A 113 4.14 4.32 -8.89
C ALA A 113 2.69 4.76 -9.19
N ALA A 114 1.70 3.95 -8.78
CA ALA A 114 0.29 4.20 -9.02
C ALA A 114 -0.19 5.48 -8.33
N TRP A 115 0.13 5.64 -7.05
CA TRP A 115 -0.34 6.76 -6.24
C TRP A 115 0.34 8.07 -6.63
N THR A 116 1.62 8.02 -6.99
CA THR A 116 2.32 9.20 -7.55
C THR A 116 1.69 9.65 -8.85
N ALA A 117 1.37 8.73 -9.76
CA ALA A 117 0.72 9.06 -11.03
C ALA A 117 -0.70 9.62 -10.83
N ALA A 118 -1.43 9.11 -9.84
CA ALA A 118 -2.79 9.54 -9.54
C ALA A 118 -2.88 10.89 -8.80
N GLY A 119 -1.82 11.30 -8.10
CA GLY A 119 -1.82 12.49 -7.24
C GLY A 119 -2.92 12.41 -6.18
N GLU A 120 -3.83 13.39 -6.18
CA GLU A 120 -4.98 13.47 -5.24
C GLU A 120 -6.17 12.59 -5.65
N GLY A 121 -6.08 11.89 -6.79
CA GLY A 121 -7.14 11.04 -7.34
C GLY A 121 -6.94 9.54 -7.11
N SER A 122 -7.73 8.75 -7.82
CA SER A 122 -7.55 7.30 -7.96
C SER A 122 -6.69 6.99 -9.19
N CYS A 123 -5.88 5.93 -9.11
CA CYS A 123 -5.11 5.46 -10.26
C CYS A 123 -6.03 4.68 -11.21
N GLU A 124 -6.06 5.10 -12.47
CA GLU A 124 -6.84 4.45 -13.54
C GLU A 124 -5.96 3.60 -14.48
N LEU A 125 -4.65 3.50 -14.21
CA LEU A 125 -3.73 2.71 -15.01
C LEU A 125 -3.98 1.21 -14.78
N ASP A 126 -3.92 0.42 -15.84
CA ASP A 126 -4.03 -1.04 -15.72
C ASP A 126 -2.83 -1.64 -14.95
N GLY A 127 -3.09 -2.23 -13.79
CA GLY A 127 -2.11 -2.93 -12.97
C GLY A 127 -2.09 -4.45 -13.17
N GLY A 128 -3.02 -5.03 -13.94
CA GLY A 128 -3.29 -6.46 -13.95
C GLY A 128 -2.08 -7.32 -14.34
N LYS A 129 -1.34 -6.91 -15.39
CA LYS A 129 -0.12 -7.63 -15.81
C LYS A 129 0.99 -7.54 -14.76
N ALA A 130 1.11 -6.40 -14.07
CA ALA A 130 2.12 -6.20 -13.05
C ALA A 130 1.80 -7.01 -11.78
N LEU A 131 0.55 -6.98 -11.33
CA LEU A 131 0.07 -7.78 -10.19
C LEU A 131 0.23 -9.28 -10.45
N ALA A 132 -0.11 -9.75 -11.66
CA ALA A 132 0.05 -11.16 -12.02
C ALA A 132 1.51 -11.66 -11.90
N ARG A 133 2.52 -10.79 -12.05
CA ARG A 133 3.93 -11.15 -11.83
C ARG A 133 4.26 -11.43 -10.36
N LEU A 134 3.48 -10.91 -9.44
CA LEU A 134 3.68 -11.06 -8.00
C LEU A 134 2.98 -12.31 -7.44
N GLY A 135 2.12 -12.95 -8.22
CA GLY A 135 1.33 -14.10 -7.78
C GLY A 135 0.32 -13.75 -6.68
N LEU A 136 -0.11 -12.47 -6.64
CA LEU A 136 -1.13 -11.93 -5.74
C LEU A 136 -2.50 -11.88 -6.43
#